data_AF-A0A7C6LU93-F1
#
_entry.id   AF-A0A7C6LU93-F1
#
_cell.length_a   1.000
_cell.length_b   1.000
_cell.length_c   1.000
_cell.angle_alpha   90.00
_cell.angle_beta   90.00
_cell.angle_gamma   90.00
#
_symmetry.space_group_name_H-M   'P 1'
#
loop_
_entity.id
_entity.type
_entity.pdbx_description
1 polymer ?
#
loop_
_entity_poly.entity_id
_entity_poly.type
_entity_poly.pdbx_seq_one_letter_code
_entity_poly.pdbx_strand_id
1 'polypeptide(L)'
;MAYVKNSKGVGYSDPGFLEHFIWILLGLATATVLYCVIFRRDASIPFAEGRRWGAYAIVMAPIVVLFAVGMVIMFKASWTFFAPIVATLLVGIGEEIAFRQVLFGALLKRSAHQGRTVVGAVLVSALAFSALHAVNVLGGESVRKVAIQMVLTFLAGILFAVLYLQTKSLLALILFHWLWDAVTFFGLEKTYSWLPLVMVLLTVLQSVIGLVLLLRYRTVKAQSVLDPMPAHSN
;
A
#
# COMPACT_ATOMS: atom_id res chain seq x y z
N MET A 1 -9.87 -10.07 -12.19
CA MET A 1 -9.11 -11.33 -12.06
C MET A 1 -9.78 -12.50 -12.79
N ALA A 2 -11.05 -12.80 -12.56
CA ALA A 2 -11.81 -13.83 -13.33
C ALA A 2 -11.80 -13.59 -14.85
N TYR A 3 -11.80 -12.33 -15.31
CA TYR A 3 -11.65 -11.99 -16.73
C TYR A 3 -10.39 -12.59 -17.36
N VAL A 4 -9.23 -12.49 -16.70
CA VAL A 4 -7.95 -12.99 -17.25
C VAL A 4 -8.00 -14.51 -17.40
N LYS A 5 -8.51 -15.22 -16.38
CA LYS A 5 -8.72 -16.67 -16.44
C LYS A 5 -9.69 -17.07 -17.54
N ASN A 6 -10.85 -16.42 -17.62
CA ASN A 6 -11.92 -16.82 -18.53
C ASN A 6 -11.67 -16.42 -20.00
N SER A 7 -10.93 -15.33 -20.24
CA SER A 7 -10.68 -14.81 -21.59
C SER A 7 -9.30 -15.11 -22.15
N LYS A 8 -8.29 -15.31 -21.29
CA LYS A 8 -6.90 -15.55 -21.69
C LYS A 8 -6.38 -16.92 -21.28
N GLY A 9 -7.12 -17.69 -20.47
CA GLY A 9 -6.69 -19.00 -19.99
C GLY A 9 -5.53 -18.96 -18.99
N VAL A 10 -5.21 -17.77 -18.46
CA VAL A 10 -4.09 -17.55 -17.54
C VAL A 10 -4.62 -17.50 -16.10
N GLY A 11 -4.13 -18.41 -15.26
CA GLY A 11 -4.45 -18.52 -13.85
C GLY A 11 -3.81 -17.42 -13.01
N TYR A 12 -4.34 -17.22 -11.79
CA TYR A 12 -3.87 -16.20 -10.86
C TYR A 12 -2.39 -16.34 -10.48
N SER A 13 -1.90 -17.58 -10.36
CA SER A 13 -0.50 -17.86 -10.01
C SER A 13 0.44 -17.92 -11.21
N ASP A 14 -0.05 -17.70 -12.43
CA ASP A 14 0.77 -17.81 -13.63
C ASP A 14 1.67 -16.58 -13.79
N PRO A 15 2.94 -16.74 -14.22
CA PRO A 15 3.87 -15.62 -14.40
C PRO A 15 3.34 -14.52 -15.35
N GLY A 16 2.55 -14.90 -16.36
CA GLY A 16 1.95 -13.96 -17.32
C GLY A 16 0.67 -13.27 -16.83
N PHE A 17 0.19 -13.55 -15.62
CA PHE A 17 -1.06 -12.95 -15.12
C PHE A 17 -1.00 -11.42 -15.11
N LEU A 18 0.07 -10.84 -14.56
CA LEU A 18 0.22 -9.39 -14.48
C LEU A 18 0.37 -8.73 -15.85
N GLU A 19 0.95 -9.40 -16.84
CA GLU A 19 1.04 -8.88 -18.21
C GLU A 19 -0.34 -8.64 -18.82
N HIS A 20 -1.31 -9.51 -18.54
CA HIS A 20 -2.68 -9.35 -19.01
C HIS A 20 -3.52 -8.46 -18.10
N PHE A 21 -3.22 -8.44 -16.80
CA PHE A 21 -3.97 -7.65 -15.82
C PHE A 21 -3.57 -6.16 -15.80
N ILE A 22 -2.43 -5.80 -16.40
CA ILE A 22 -1.87 -4.44 -16.39
C ILE A 22 -2.85 -3.37 -16.90
N TRP A 23 -3.70 -3.68 -17.88
CA TRP A 23 -4.67 -2.72 -18.41
C TRP A 23 -5.78 -2.37 -17.42
N ILE A 24 -6.19 -3.34 -16.60
CA ILE A 24 -7.15 -3.10 -15.51
C ILE A 24 -6.49 -2.25 -14.44
N LEU A 25 -5.24 -2.57 -14.08
CA LEU A 25 -4.46 -1.79 -13.12
C LEU A 25 -4.24 -0.35 -13.59
N LEU A 26 -3.92 -0.15 -14.87
CA LEU A 26 -3.79 1.17 -15.49
C LEU A 26 -5.09 1.95 -15.41
N GLY A 27 -6.23 1.32 -15.73
CA GLY A 27 -7.55 1.93 -15.63
C GLY A 27 -7.87 2.36 -14.19
N LEU A 28 -7.62 1.50 -13.20
CA LEU A 28 -7.84 1.81 -11.78
C LEU A 28 -6.94 2.93 -11.29
N ALA A 29 -5.63 2.88 -11.58
CA ALA A 29 -4.68 3.92 -11.20
C ALA A 29 -5.03 5.26 -11.87
N THR A 30 -5.44 5.24 -13.13
CA THR A 30 -5.89 6.44 -13.84
C THR A 30 -7.15 7.00 -13.20
N ALA A 31 -8.14 6.16 -12.87
CA ALA A 31 -9.38 6.59 -12.24
C ALA A 31 -9.13 7.24 -10.87
N THR A 32 -8.24 6.69 -10.04
CA THR A 32 -7.91 7.27 -8.73
C THR A 32 -7.14 8.58 -8.86
N VAL A 33 -6.20 8.68 -9.81
CA VAL A 33 -5.50 9.93 -10.13
C VAL A 33 -6.50 11.00 -10.61
N LEU A 34 -7.37 10.67 -11.56
CA LEU A 34 -8.40 11.58 -12.07
C LEU A 34 -9.34 12.05 -10.96
N TYR A 35 -9.76 11.14 -10.08
CA TYR A 35 -10.55 11.51 -8.90
C TYR A 35 -9.83 12.57 -8.06
N CYS A 36 -8.55 12.38 -7.75
CA CYS A 36 -7.78 13.37 -6.99
C CYS A 36 -7.56 14.70 -7.72
N VAL A 37 -7.46 14.70 -9.05
CA VAL A 37 -7.33 15.92 -9.85
C VAL A 37 -8.64 16.70 -9.86
N ILE A 38 -9.76 16.02 -10.11
CA ILE A 38 -11.10 16.63 -10.20
C ILE A 38 -11.56 17.11 -8.82
N PHE A 39 -11.46 16.26 -7.81
CA PHE A 39 -11.88 16.53 -6.44
C PHE A 39 -10.73 16.97 -5.54
N ARG A 40 -9.77 17.73 -6.09
CA ARG A 40 -8.52 18.12 -5.39
C ARG A 40 -8.72 18.78 -4.03
N ARG A 41 -9.80 19.55 -3.86
CA ARG A 41 -10.12 20.22 -2.59
C ARG A 41 -10.55 19.21 -1.51
N ASP A 42 -11.30 18.20 -1.91
CA ASP A 42 -11.80 17.16 -1.01
C ASP A 42 -10.75 16.07 -0.77
N ALA A 43 -9.94 15.76 -1.77
CA ALA A 43 -8.88 14.76 -1.68
C ALA A 43 -7.66 15.29 -0.93
N SER A 44 -7.41 16.60 -0.89
CA SER A 44 -6.25 17.14 -0.17
C SER A 44 -6.35 16.89 1.34
N ILE A 45 -5.20 16.58 1.92
CA ILE A 45 -5.02 16.47 3.36
C ILE A 45 -4.09 17.62 3.75
N PRO A 46 -4.59 18.64 4.47
CA PRO A 46 -3.77 19.77 4.87
C PRO A 46 -2.92 19.37 6.07
N PHE A 47 -1.88 18.56 5.85
CA PHE A 47 -1.00 18.14 6.93
C PHE A 47 -0.24 19.34 7.48
N ALA A 48 -0.25 19.50 8.81
CA ALA A 48 0.60 20.48 9.47
C ALA A 48 2.09 20.23 9.18
N GLU A 49 2.96 21.20 9.44
CA GLU A 49 4.41 21.03 9.25
C GLU A 49 5.04 19.96 10.17
N GLY A 50 6.28 19.57 9.86
CA GLY A 50 7.06 18.59 10.63
C GLY A 50 6.92 17.17 10.08
N ARG A 51 7.86 16.78 9.21
CA ARG A 51 7.98 15.43 8.66
C ARG A 51 9.00 14.62 9.46
N ARG A 52 8.72 13.34 9.68
CA ARG A 52 9.61 12.39 10.38
C ARG A 52 9.90 11.20 9.47
N TRP A 53 11.14 11.08 9.00
CA TRP A 53 11.52 10.06 8.02
C TRP A 53 12.21 8.84 8.62
N GLY A 54 12.56 8.86 9.92
CA GLY A 54 13.37 7.80 10.55
C GLY A 54 12.77 6.40 10.43
N ALA A 55 11.50 6.21 10.80
CA ALA A 55 10.85 4.91 10.69
C ALA A 55 10.67 4.46 9.23
N TYR A 56 10.35 5.40 8.34
CA TYR A 56 10.25 5.14 6.91
C TYR A 56 11.59 4.63 6.35
N ALA A 57 12.71 5.29 6.67
CA ALA A 57 14.03 4.88 6.23
C ALA A 57 14.38 3.46 6.73
N ILE A 58 14.05 3.15 7.99
CA ILE A 58 14.29 1.82 8.58
C ILE A 58 13.53 0.73 7.83
N VAL A 59 12.24 0.94 7.51
CA VAL A 59 11.45 -0.08 6.81
C VAL A 59 11.78 -0.16 5.32
N MET A 60 12.16 0.97 4.70
CA MET A 60 12.44 1.07 3.27
C MET A 60 13.81 0.51 2.90
N ALA A 61 14.85 0.74 3.71
CA ALA A 61 16.22 0.31 3.43
C ALA A 61 16.36 -1.19 3.06
N PRO A 62 15.84 -2.16 3.83
CA PRO A 62 15.97 -3.57 3.47
C PRO A 62 15.23 -3.91 2.16
N ILE A 63 14.11 -3.25 1.87
CA ILE A 63 13.33 -3.47 0.65
C ILE A 63 14.07 -2.93 -0.58
N VAL A 64 14.68 -1.75 -0.48
CA VAL A 64 15.51 -1.19 -1.55
C VAL A 64 16.70 -2.11 -1.86
N VAL A 65 17.35 -2.65 -0.83
CA VAL A 65 18.46 -3.60 -1.01
C VAL A 65 17.98 -4.87 -1.69
N LEU A 66 16.89 -5.48 -1.22
CA LEU A 66 16.33 -6.68 -1.84
C LEU A 66 15.89 -6.43 -3.28
N PHE A 67 15.30 -5.27 -3.57
CA PHE A 67 14.91 -4.90 -4.93
C PHE A 67 16.13 -4.76 -5.83
N ALA A 68 17.18 -4.06 -5.39
CA ALA A 68 18.41 -3.90 -6.15
C ALA A 68 19.11 -5.24 -6.42
N VAL A 69 19.19 -6.11 -5.41
CA VAL A 69 19.73 -7.47 -5.54
C VAL A 69 18.90 -8.29 -6.52
N GLY A 70 17.56 -8.23 -6.40
CA GLY A 70 16.64 -8.90 -7.32
C GLY A 70 16.80 -8.43 -8.77
N MET A 71 16.93 -7.12 -8.97
CA MET A 71 17.20 -6.53 -10.28
C MET A 71 18.49 -7.05 -10.90
N VAL A 72 19.56 -7.23 -10.11
CA VAL A 72 20.85 -7.74 -10.61
C VAL A 72 20.78 -9.24 -10.91
N ILE A 73 20.24 -10.05 -10.00
CA ILE A 73 20.26 -11.51 -10.11
C ILE A 73 19.27 -12.02 -11.15
N MET A 74 18.07 -11.43 -11.21
CA MET A 74 16.95 -11.93 -12.02
C MET A 74 16.83 -11.23 -13.37
N PHE A 75 17.74 -10.29 -13.69
CA PHE A 75 17.65 -9.44 -14.88
C PHE A 75 17.42 -10.25 -16.15
N LYS A 76 16.37 -9.88 -16.89
CA LYS A 76 16.15 -10.32 -18.27
C LYS A 76 15.67 -9.13 -19.07
N ALA A 77 16.28 -8.89 -20.23
CA ALA A 77 15.86 -7.84 -21.15
C ALA A 77 14.60 -8.27 -21.93
N SER A 78 13.49 -8.47 -21.21
CA SER A 78 12.20 -8.92 -21.77
C SER A 78 11.03 -8.20 -21.12
N TRP A 79 9.93 -8.06 -21.86
CA TRP A 79 8.69 -7.49 -21.31
C TRP A 79 8.17 -8.29 -20.12
N THR A 80 8.28 -9.61 -20.16
CA THR A 80 7.88 -10.51 -19.07
C THR A 80 8.60 -10.24 -17.75
N PHE A 81 9.80 -9.65 -17.79
CA PHE A 81 10.54 -9.20 -16.61
C PHE A 81 10.09 -7.81 -16.12
N PHE A 82 9.84 -6.87 -17.04
CA PHE A 82 9.46 -5.50 -16.68
C PHE A 82 7.97 -5.30 -16.38
N ALA A 83 7.08 -6.07 -17.01
CA ALA A 83 5.64 -5.93 -16.86
C ALA A 83 5.18 -6.02 -15.40
N PRO A 84 5.69 -6.95 -14.58
CA PRO A 84 5.34 -7.01 -13.16
C PRO A 84 5.79 -5.78 -12.38
N ILE A 85 6.99 -5.24 -12.67
CA ILE A 85 7.52 -4.03 -12.01
C ILE A 85 6.62 -2.83 -12.30
N VAL A 86 6.14 -2.71 -13.54
CA VAL A 86 5.19 -1.65 -13.92
C VAL A 86 3.81 -1.91 -13.32
N ALA A 87 3.33 -3.16 -13.35
CA ALA A 87 2.04 -3.54 -12.79
C ALA A 87 1.97 -3.24 -11.28
N THR A 88 3.00 -3.59 -10.51
CA THR A 88 3.04 -3.30 -9.07
C THR A 88 3.18 -1.81 -8.78
N LEU A 89 3.80 -1.02 -9.67
CA LEU A 89 3.79 0.44 -9.54
C LEU A 89 2.36 0.98 -9.72
N LEU A 90 1.62 0.48 -10.70
CA LEU A 90 0.22 0.85 -10.92
C LEU A 90 -0.66 0.44 -9.73
N VAL A 91 -0.42 -0.72 -9.12
CA VAL A 91 -1.06 -1.14 -7.86
C VAL A 91 -0.77 -0.13 -6.76
N GLY A 92 0.52 0.18 -6.51
CA GLY A 92 0.91 1.15 -5.49
C GLY A 92 0.29 2.54 -5.69
N ILE A 93 0.24 3.03 -6.94
CA ILE A 93 -0.44 4.29 -7.27
C ILE A 93 -1.94 4.19 -6.99
N GLY A 94 -2.61 3.18 -7.53
CA GLY A 94 -4.05 3.01 -7.41
C GLY A 94 -4.49 2.90 -5.96
N GLU A 95 -3.88 1.97 -5.23
CA GLU A 95 -4.25 1.65 -3.86
C GLU A 95 -3.87 2.74 -2.87
N GLU A 96 -2.65 3.31 -2.94
CA GLU A 96 -2.29 4.36 -1.98
C GLU A 96 -3.11 5.64 -2.19
N ILE A 97 -3.44 5.99 -3.44
CA ILE A 97 -4.37 7.11 -3.68
C ILE A 97 -5.75 6.80 -3.07
N ALA A 98 -6.33 5.63 -3.38
CA ALA A 98 -7.67 5.29 -2.90
C ALA A 98 -7.74 5.19 -1.37
N PHE A 99 -6.81 4.47 -0.75
CA PHE A 99 -6.88 4.14 0.68
C PHE A 99 -6.19 5.17 1.57
N ARG A 100 -5.10 5.82 1.14
CA ARG A 100 -4.39 6.81 1.97
C ARG A 100 -4.81 8.24 1.67
N GLN A 101 -4.78 8.64 0.41
CA GLN A 101 -5.13 10.02 0.07
C GLN A 101 -6.63 10.27 0.28
N VAL A 102 -7.49 9.39 -0.28
CA VAL A 102 -8.94 9.60 -0.28
C VAL A 102 -9.58 9.08 1.02
N LEU A 103 -9.58 7.76 1.24
CA LEU A 103 -10.32 7.17 2.36
C LEU A 103 -9.76 7.60 3.72
N PHE A 104 -8.47 7.38 3.97
CA PHE A 104 -7.84 7.76 5.23
C PHE A 104 -7.89 9.28 5.43
N GLY A 105 -7.66 10.09 4.39
CA GLY A 105 -7.80 11.54 4.46
C GLY A 105 -9.19 12.00 4.92
N ALA A 106 -10.25 11.41 4.36
CA ALA A 106 -11.62 11.68 4.77
C ALA A 106 -11.89 11.26 6.23
N LEU A 107 -11.43 10.06 6.62
CA LEU A 107 -11.56 9.55 8.00
C LEU A 107 -10.78 10.41 9.00
N LEU A 108 -9.61 10.92 8.61
CA LEU A 108 -8.77 11.78 9.44
C LEU A 108 -9.44 13.14 9.68
N LYS A 109 -9.96 13.77 8.63
CA LYS A 109 -10.73 15.02 8.72
C LYS A 109 -11.99 14.85 9.57
N ARG A 110 -12.73 13.75 9.39
CA ARG A 110 -13.89 13.40 10.23
C ARG A 110 -13.49 13.24 11.70
N SER A 111 -12.39 12.53 11.98
CA SER A 111 -11.88 12.38 13.34
C SER A 111 -11.51 13.72 13.96
N ALA A 112 -10.92 14.65 13.19
CA ALA A 112 -10.58 15.98 13.65
C ALA A 112 -11.83 16.78 14.05
N HIS A 113 -12.84 16.82 13.18
CA HIS A 113 -14.13 17.47 13.47
C HIS A 113 -14.84 16.88 14.71
N GLN A 114 -14.67 15.58 14.97
CA GLN A 114 -15.25 14.91 16.12
C GLN A 114 -14.39 14.99 17.40
N GLY A 115 -13.26 15.72 17.39
CA GLY A 115 -12.34 15.80 18.52
C GLY A 115 -11.67 14.47 18.88
N ARG A 116 -11.65 13.50 17.96
CA ARG A 116 -11.11 12.14 18.14
C ARG A 116 -9.61 12.09 17.84
N THR A 117 -8.99 10.99 18.23
CA THR A 117 -7.58 10.70 17.89
C THR A 117 -7.46 10.13 16.49
N VAL A 118 -6.23 10.06 15.96
CA VAL A 118 -5.98 9.51 14.61
C VAL A 118 -6.23 8.00 14.51
N VAL A 119 -6.29 7.28 15.64
CA VAL A 119 -6.35 5.80 15.71
C VAL A 119 -7.52 5.23 14.92
N GLY A 120 -8.71 5.82 15.07
CA GLY A 120 -9.89 5.33 14.35
C GLY A 120 -9.74 5.42 12.83
N ALA A 121 -9.13 6.50 12.33
CA ALA A 121 -8.85 6.65 10.91
C ALA A 121 -7.83 5.61 10.42
N VAL A 122 -6.77 5.37 11.20
CA VAL A 122 -5.77 4.33 10.90
C VAL A 122 -6.43 2.95 10.81
N LEU A 123 -7.13 2.52 11.86
CA LEU A 123 -7.68 1.17 11.93
C LEU A 123 -8.76 0.91 10.88
N VAL A 124 -9.67 1.87 10.65
CA VAL A 124 -10.73 1.71 9.65
C VAL A 124 -10.15 1.70 8.23
N SER A 125 -9.17 2.55 7.93
CA SER A 125 -8.51 2.53 6.61
C SER A 125 -7.70 1.25 6.38
N ALA A 126 -7.04 0.71 7.42
CA ALA A 126 -6.32 -0.56 7.35
C ALA A 126 -7.26 -1.75 7.13
N LEU A 127 -8.43 -1.74 7.80
CA LEU A 127 -9.45 -2.77 7.61
C LEU A 127 -10.03 -2.73 6.20
N ALA A 128 -10.32 -1.55 5.66
CA ALA A 128 -10.78 -1.40 4.29
C ALA A 128 -9.74 -1.87 3.26
N PHE A 129 -8.46 -1.54 3.47
CA PHE A 129 -7.35 -1.99 2.64
C PHE A 129 -7.20 -3.53 2.68
N SER A 130 -7.30 -4.14 3.87
CA SER A 130 -7.32 -5.59 4.03
C SER A 130 -8.52 -6.23 3.33
N ALA A 131 -9.72 -5.65 3.47
CA ALA A 131 -10.95 -6.16 2.88
C ALA A 131 -10.90 -6.20 1.34
N LEU A 132 -10.20 -5.26 0.69
CA LEU A 132 -9.98 -5.30 -0.77
C LEU A 132 -9.42 -6.65 -1.22
N HIS A 133 -8.50 -7.24 -0.45
CA HIS A 133 -7.81 -8.46 -0.82
C HIS A 133 -8.71 -9.70 -0.81
N ALA A 134 -9.91 -9.62 -0.23
CA ALA A 134 -10.91 -10.69 -0.34
C ALA A 134 -11.30 -10.98 -1.81
N VAL A 135 -11.18 -9.99 -2.70
CA VAL A 135 -11.47 -10.17 -4.14
C VAL A 135 -10.53 -11.18 -4.81
N ASN A 136 -9.38 -11.49 -4.21
CA ASN A 136 -8.43 -12.47 -4.74
C ASN A 136 -8.99 -13.90 -4.73
N VAL A 137 -9.97 -14.20 -3.87
CA VAL A 137 -10.73 -15.46 -3.95
C VAL A 137 -11.46 -15.56 -5.29
N LEU A 138 -12.05 -14.46 -5.75
CA LEU A 138 -12.69 -14.38 -7.08
C LEU A 138 -11.67 -14.45 -8.22
N GLY A 139 -10.39 -14.19 -7.91
CA GLY A 139 -9.27 -14.42 -8.82
C GLY A 139 -8.84 -15.87 -8.94
N GLY A 140 -9.28 -16.74 -8.03
CA GLY A 140 -8.91 -18.17 -8.00
C GLY A 140 -7.84 -18.51 -6.96
N GLU A 141 -7.48 -17.59 -6.07
CA GLU A 141 -6.61 -17.90 -4.93
C GLU A 141 -7.39 -18.66 -3.84
N SER A 142 -6.69 -19.52 -3.10
CA SER A 142 -7.33 -20.31 -2.04
C SER A 142 -7.79 -19.42 -0.87
N VAL A 143 -8.95 -19.75 -0.29
CA VAL A 143 -9.51 -19.03 0.88
C VAL A 143 -8.51 -18.96 2.03
N ARG A 144 -7.75 -20.04 2.28
CA ARG A 144 -6.72 -20.07 3.33
C ARG A 144 -5.62 -19.03 3.09
N LYS A 145 -5.10 -18.93 1.87
CA LYS A 145 -4.06 -17.95 1.53
C LYS A 145 -4.61 -16.53 1.59
N VAL A 146 -5.83 -16.29 1.11
CA VAL A 146 -6.46 -14.97 1.20
C VAL A 146 -6.72 -14.58 2.65
N ALA A 147 -7.14 -15.49 3.52
CA ALA A 147 -7.31 -15.19 4.94
C ALA A 147 -5.99 -14.76 5.61
N ILE A 148 -4.88 -15.45 5.30
CA ILE A 148 -3.54 -15.05 5.77
C ILE A 148 -3.16 -13.68 5.17
N GLN A 149 -3.38 -13.48 3.87
CA GLN A 149 -3.12 -12.22 3.17
C GLN A 149 -3.89 -11.06 3.81
N MET A 150 -5.15 -11.26 4.19
CA MET A 150 -5.97 -10.23 4.84
C MET A 150 -5.39 -9.81 6.20
N VAL A 151 -4.91 -10.77 7.00
CA VAL A 151 -4.24 -10.44 8.28
C VAL A 151 -2.96 -9.63 8.04
N LEU A 152 -2.12 -10.06 7.09
CA LEU A 152 -0.86 -9.40 6.78
C LEU A 152 -1.08 -8.00 6.18
N THR A 153 -2.04 -7.86 5.26
CA THR A 153 -2.38 -6.56 4.64
C THR A 153 -3.09 -5.62 5.62
N PHE A 154 -3.81 -6.14 6.63
CA PHE A 154 -4.31 -5.31 7.72
C PHE A 154 -3.16 -4.70 8.53
N LEU A 155 -2.16 -5.50 8.91
CA LEU A 155 -0.97 -5.01 9.62
C LEU A 155 -0.14 -4.05 8.77
N ALA A 156 0.03 -4.35 7.47
CA ALA A 156 0.66 -3.43 6.52
C ALA A 156 -0.13 -2.13 6.40
N GLY A 157 -1.47 -2.20 6.36
CA GLY A 157 -2.34 -1.03 6.29
C GLY A 157 -2.20 -0.11 7.51
N ILE A 158 -2.00 -0.69 8.70
CA ILE A 158 -1.66 0.08 9.91
C ILE A 158 -0.32 0.79 9.70
N LEU A 159 0.72 0.06 9.29
CA LEU A 159 2.05 0.61 9.04
C LEU A 159 2.00 1.77 8.03
N PHE A 160 1.34 1.59 6.89
CA PHE A 160 1.29 2.59 5.83
C PHE A 160 0.59 3.86 6.30
N ALA A 161 -0.53 3.74 7.03
CA ALA A 161 -1.24 4.89 7.57
C ALA A 161 -0.41 5.66 8.61
N VAL A 162 0.32 4.98 9.51
CA VAL A 162 1.19 5.66 10.48
C VAL A 162 2.44 6.25 9.84
N LEU A 163 3.03 5.59 8.84
CA LEU A 163 4.10 6.17 8.04
C LEU A 163 3.62 7.40 7.28
N TYR A 164 2.37 7.40 6.79
CA TYR A 164 1.81 8.57 6.13
C TYR A 164 1.69 9.77 7.07
N LEU A 165 1.22 9.54 8.30
CA LEU A 165 1.17 10.56 9.35
C LEU A 165 2.55 11.14 9.68
N GLN A 166 3.61 10.34 9.55
CA GLN A 166 4.98 10.75 9.80
C GLN A 166 5.62 11.49 8.62
N THR A 167 5.56 10.90 7.42
CA THR A 167 6.23 11.42 6.22
C THR A 167 5.45 12.52 5.54
N LYS A 168 4.12 12.53 5.71
CA LYS A 168 3.19 13.45 5.04
C LYS A 168 3.40 13.45 3.51
N SER A 169 3.80 12.30 2.97
CA SER A 169 4.17 12.12 1.58
C SER A 169 3.47 10.89 1.01
N LEU A 170 2.54 11.13 0.08
CA LEU A 170 1.87 10.05 -0.63
C LEU A 170 2.87 9.29 -1.52
N LEU A 171 3.78 10.02 -2.18
CA LEU A 171 4.81 9.43 -3.02
C LEU A 171 5.69 8.44 -2.24
N ALA A 172 6.00 8.73 -0.98
CA ALA A 172 6.77 7.82 -0.14
C ALA A 172 6.05 6.48 0.05
N LEU A 173 4.73 6.49 0.28
CA LEU A 173 3.95 5.26 0.40
C LEU A 173 3.83 4.52 -0.92
N ILE A 174 3.60 5.23 -2.03
CA ILE A 174 3.55 4.63 -3.36
C ILE A 174 4.85 3.90 -3.65
N LEU A 175 6.01 4.53 -3.38
CA LEU A 175 7.32 3.90 -3.59
C LEU A 175 7.53 2.71 -2.67
N PHE A 176 7.13 2.80 -1.41
CA PHE A 176 7.28 1.70 -0.45
C PHE A 176 6.43 0.49 -0.84
N HIS A 177 5.15 0.71 -1.14
CA HIS A 177 4.21 -0.32 -1.57
C HIS A 177 4.67 -0.96 -2.90
N TRP A 178 5.01 -0.13 -3.89
CA TRP A 178 5.53 -0.60 -5.17
C TRP A 178 6.76 -1.51 -5.01
N LEU A 179 7.76 -1.08 -4.24
CA LEU A 179 8.98 -1.85 -4.06
C LEU A 179 8.74 -3.14 -3.27
N TRP A 180 7.86 -3.11 -2.27
CA TRP A 180 7.46 -4.32 -1.54
C TRP A 180 6.88 -5.36 -2.49
N ASP A 181 5.88 -4.97 -3.27
CA ASP A 181 5.22 -5.86 -4.22
C ASP A 181 6.19 -6.35 -5.31
N ALA A 182 7.03 -5.45 -5.85
CA ALA A 182 8.01 -5.81 -6.86
C ALA A 182 9.04 -6.84 -6.36
N VAL A 183 9.52 -6.71 -5.11
CA VAL A 183 10.42 -7.69 -4.49
C VAL A 183 9.75 -9.06 -4.38
N THR A 184 8.49 -9.11 -3.94
CA THR A 184 7.74 -10.37 -3.85
C THR A 184 7.48 -11.01 -5.22
N PHE A 185 7.47 -10.22 -6.29
CA PHE A 185 7.26 -10.73 -7.64
C PHE A 185 8.54 -11.30 -8.28
N PHE A 186 9.73 -10.84 -7.91
CA PHE A 186 10.98 -11.35 -8.50
C PHE A 186 11.16 -12.86 -8.33
N GLY A 187 10.51 -13.47 -7.34
CA GLY A 187 10.55 -14.92 -7.16
C GLY A 187 11.92 -15.43 -6.73
N LEU A 188 12.75 -14.57 -6.12
CA LEU A 188 14.09 -14.91 -5.64
C LEU A 188 14.08 -16.08 -4.65
N GLU A 189 12.97 -16.32 -3.96
CA GLU A 189 12.77 -17.43 -3.05
C GLU A 189 12.78 -18.80 -3.74
N LYS A 190 12.55 -18.85 -5.05
CA LYS A 190 12.71 -20.07 -5.86
C LYS A 190 14.18 -20.42 -6.07
N THR A 191 15.06 -19.42 -6.00
CA THR A 191 16.51 -19.58 -6.15
C THR A 191 17.19 -19.76 -4.80
N TYR A 192 16.74 -19.05 -3.76
CA TYR A 192 17.36 -19.03 -2.44
C TYR A 192 16.39 -19.49 -1.35
N SER A 193 16.64 -20.68 -0.79
CA SER A 193 15.78 -21.33 0.21
C SER A 193 15.65 -20.58 1.54
N TRP A 194 16.60 -19.70 1.87
CA TRP A 194 16.58 -18.88 3.09
C TRP A 194 15.77 -17.59 2.94
N LEU A 195 15.45 -17.17 1.72
CA LEU A 195 14.79 -15.89 1.48
C LEU A 195 13.36 -15.81 2.03
N PRO A 196 12.51 -16.87 1.98
CA PRO A 196 11.20 -16.85 2.64
C PRO A 196 11.29 -16.48 4.12
N LEU A 197 12.28 -17.01 4.84
CA LEU A 197 12.48 -16.69 6.25
C LEU A 197 12.79 -15.20 6.44
N VAL A 198 13.66 -14.63 5.61
CA VAL A 198 13.97 -13.20 5.64
C VAL A 198 12.74 -12.34 5.38
N MET A 199 11.91 -12.69 4.40
CA MET A 199 10.66 -11.97 4.10
C MET A 199 9.66 -12.04 5.26
N VAL A 200 9.54 -13.19 5.93
CA VAL A 200 8.70 -13.34 7.13
C VAL A 200 9.24 -12.48 8.28
N LEU A 201 10.55 -12.52 8.55
CA LEU A 201 11.16 -11.71 9.61
C LEU A 201 11.00 -10.21 9.35
N LEU A 202 11.16 -9.77 8.10
CA LEU A 202 10.91 -8.38 7.70
C LEU A 202 9.44 -7.99 7.88
N THR A 203 8.50 -8.86 7.49
CA THR A 203 7.06 -8.63 7.70
C THR A 203 6.73 -8.47 9.18
N VAL A 204 7.26 -9.34 10.04
CA VAL A 204 7.06 -9.28 11.49
C VAL A 204 7.66 -7.98 12.05
N LEU A 205 8.90 -7.65 11.71
CA LEU A 205 9.57 -6.43 12.15
C LEU A 205 8.76 -5.19 11.76
N GLN A 206 8.33 -5.09 10.51
CA GLN A 206 7.55 -3.98 10.00
C GLN A 206 6.16 -3.88 10.65
N SER A 207 5.52 -5.03 10.92
CA SER A 207 4.26 -5.09 11.68
C SER A 207 4.44 -4.57 13.10
N VAL A 208 5.52 -4.98 13.79
CA VAL A 208 5.86 -4.49 15.14
C VAL A 208 6.11 -2.99 15.12
N ILE A 209 6.86 -2.47 14.14
CA ILE A 209 7.09 -1.02 13.98
C ILE A 209 5.74 -0.30 13.80
N GLY A 210 4.87 -0.79 12.92
CA GLY A 210 3.54 -0.23 12.69
C GLY A 210 2.69 -0.16 13.96
N LEU A 211 2.67 -1.24 14.75
CA LEU A 211 1.95 -1.30 16.01
C LEU A 211 2.56 -0.37 17.09
N VAL A 212 3.88 -0.35 17.23
CA VAL A 212 4.57 0.55 18.18
C VAL A 212 4.28 2.02 17.83
N LEU A 213 4.32 2.36 16.55
CA LEU A 213 3.97 3.71 16.10
C LEU A 213 2.49 4.01 16.35
N LEU A 214 1.57 3.09 16.05
CA LEU A 214 0.15 3.27 16.35
C LEU A 214 -0.09 3.55 17.84
N LEU A 215 0.59 2.83 18.73
CA LEU A 215 0.54 3.06 20.17
C LEU A 215 1.06 4.45 20.56
N ARG A 216 2.12 4.94 19.91
CA ARG A 216 2.61 6.32 20.11
C ARG A 216 1.61 7.37 19.63
N TYR A 217 0.84 7.07 18.59
CA TYR A 217 -0.21 7.95 18.05
C TYR A 217 -1.54 7.85 18.80
N ARG A 218 -1.66 6.98 19.82
CA ARG A 218 -2.96 6.69 20.46
C ARG A 218 -3.66 7.88 21.10
N THR A 219 -2.88 8.83 21.61
CA THR A 219 -3.35 10.06 22.26
C THR A 219 -3.33 11.27 21.35
N VAL A 220 -2.77 11.16 20.14
CA VAL A 220 -2.63 12.28 19.20
C VAL A 220 -3.99 12.61 18.60
N LYS A 221 -4.47 13.83 18.86
CA LYS A 221 -5.72 14.34 18.29
C LYS A 221 -5.58 14.51 16.78
N ALA A 222 -6.61 14.12 16.02
CA ALA A 222 -6.57 14.28 14.57
C ALA A 222 -6.47 15.76 14.16
N GLN A 223 -7.03 16.68 14.94
CA GLN A 223 -6.87 18.11 14.70
C GLN A 223 -5.42 18.60 14.80
N SER A 224 -4.56 17.98 15.62
CA SER A 224 -3.18 18.44 15.80
C SER A 224 -2.24 18.02 14.67
N VAL A 225 -2.69 17.17 13.74
CA VAL A 225 -1.90 16.74 12.58
C VAL A 225 -2.33 17.42 11.29
N LEU A 226 -3.38 18.25 11.35
CA LEU A 226 -3.93 19.02 10.25
C LEU A 226 -3.74 20.51 10.50
N ASP A 227 -3.48 21.29 9.46
CA ASP A 227 -3.61 22.74 9.52
C ASP A 227 -5.07 23.13 9.79
N PRO A 228 -5.31 24.33 10.37
CA PRO A 228 -6.66 24.85 10.54
C PRO A 228 -7.40 24.82 9.22
N MET A 229 -8.54 24.12 9.16
CA MET A 229 -9.37 24.17 7.97
C MET A 229 -9.96 25.58 7.87
N PRO A 230 -9.93 26.23 6.69
CA PRO A 230 -10.56 27.53 6.53
C PRO A 230 -12.03 27.40 6.94
N ALA A 231 -12.52 28.35 7.75
CA ALA A 231 -13.93 28.40 8.11
C ALA A 231 -14.77 28.39 6.83
N HIS A 232 -15.71 27.46 6.72
CA HIS A 232 -16.68 27.48 5.62
C HIS A 232 -17.43 28.81 5.71
N SER A 233 -17.20 29.71 4.77
CA SER A 233 -18.10 30.84 4.53
C SER A 233 -19.42 30.23 4.04
N ASN A 234 -20.45 30.30 4.89
CA ASN A 234 -21.82 29.94 4.55
C ASN A 234 -22.32 30.73 3.34
#